data_AF-A0A8T7GIC0-F1
#
_entry.id   AF-A0A8T7GIC0-F1
#
_cell.length_a   1.000
_cell.length_b   1.000
_cell.length_c   1.000
_cell.angle_alpha   90.00
_cell.angle_beta   90.00
_cell.angle_gamma   90.00
#
_symmetry.space_group_name_H-M   'P 1'
#
loop_
_entity.id
_entity.type
_entity.pdbx_description
1 polymer ?
#
loop_
_entity_poly.entity_id
_entity_poly.type
_entity_poly.pdbx_seq_one_letter_code
_entity_poly.pdbx_strand_id
1 'polypeptide(L)'
;MYNTCLARTSRKIKTGKEQITLDGWVLEKFKEKLNKVVLTSNKINLPIVIYKRTIEEKEDCIEEEIASISEKFVIVQILTYGGFLPITFHEQHIFNTEEFALWVTKRGKTMMTLCLENLDDVLATKN
;
A
#
# COMPACT_ATOMS: atom_id res chain seq x y z
N MET A 1 30.94 -30.60 -19.87
CA MET A 1 29.67 -30.28 -19.19
C MET A 1 29.74 -28.84 -18.72
N TYR A 2 28.76 -28.05 -19.14
CA TYR A 2 28.67 -26.59 -18.99
C TYR A 2 28.39 -26.19 -17.53
N ASN A 3 28.98 -25.08 -17.06
CA ASN A 3 28.22 -23.86 -16.82
C ASN A 3 29.13 -22.72 -16.35
N THR A 4 29.15 -21.69 -17.19
CA THR A 4 29.67 -20.35 -16.95
C THR A 4 28.88 -19.66 -15.84
N CYS A 5 29.57 -19.29 -14.76
CA CYS A 5 29.01 -18.43 -13.73
C CYS A 5 29.06 -16.98 -14.23
N LEU A 6 27.94 -16.49 -14.79
CA LEU A 6 27.77 -15.07 -15.09
C LEU A 6 27.52 -14.32 -13.77
N ALA A 7 28.60 -13.88 -13.13
CA ALA A 7 28.53 -12.87 -12.10
C ALA A 7 27.98 -11.58 -12.72
N ARG A 8 26.70 -11.28 -12.47
CA ARG A 8 26.11 -9.98 -12.80
C ARG A 8 26.79 -8.91 -11.93
N THR A 9 27.77 -8.23 -12.50
CA THR A 9 28.36 -7.01 -11.93
C THR A 9 27.29 -5.93 -11.83
N SER A 10 26.77 -5.71 -10.63
CA SER A 10 25.94 -4.55 -10.30
C SER A 10 26.77 -3.29 -10.55
N ARG A 11 26.46 -2.55 -11.62
CA ARG A 11 27.11 -1.27 -11.91
C ARG A 11 26.76 -0.28 -10.81
N LYS A 12 27.73 0.02 -9.93
CA LYS A 12 27.65 1.17 -9.03
C LYS A 12 27.89 2.44 -9.85
N ILE A 13 26.81 3.11 -10.24
CA ILE A 13 26.90 4.48 -10.75
C ILE A 13 27.09 5.38 -9.52
N LYS A 14 28.30 5.94 -9.37
CA LYS A 14 28.60 6.97 -8.37
C LYS A 14 28.54 8.33 -9.05
N THR A 15 27.61 9.18 -8.61
CA THR A 15 27.66 10.64 -8.77
C THR A 15 26.92 11.28 -7.60
N GLY A 16 27.51 12.34 -7.03
CA GLY A 16 27.19 12.88 -5.71
C GLY A 16 25.76 13.37 -5.50
N LYS A 17 25.03 12.58 -4.71
CA LYS A 17 23.97 12.80 -3.71
C LYS A 17 23.72 11.37 -3.21
N GLU A 18 23.33 11.17 -1.95
CA GLU A 18 23.15 9.83 -1.34
C GLU A 18 22.66 8.81 -2.38
N GLN A 19 23.37 7.69 -2.56
CA GLN A 19 22.98 6.69 -3.55
C GLN A 19 21.63 6.09 -3.15
N ILE A 20 20.54 6.72 -3.60
CA ILE A 20 19.19 6.20 -3.41
C ILE A 20 19.10 4.96 -4.29
N THR A 21 18.97 3.79 -3.67
CA THR A 21 18.67 2.55 -4.38
C THR A 21 17.31 2.68 -5.08
N LEU A 22 17.07 1.91 -6.15
CA LEU A 22 15.77 1.90 -6.83
C LEU A 22 14.62 1.69 -5.82
N ASP A 23 14.82 0.79 -4.85
CA ASP A 23 13.84 0.50 -3.79
C ASP A 23 13.61 1.72 -2.87
N GLY A 24 14.66 2.48 -2.55
CA GLY A 24 14.55 3.71 -1.75
C GLY A 24 13.78 4.80 -2.48
N TRP A 25 14.02 4.99 -3.78
CA TRP A 25 13.31 6.01 -4.56
C TRP A 25 11.81 5.69 -4.70
N VAL A 26 11.48 4.40 -4.92
CA VAL A 26 10.08 3.96 -5.01
C VAL A 26 9.36 4.16 -3.66
N LEU A 27 10.04 3.88 -2.54
CA LEU A 27 9.50 4.14 -1.21
C LEU A 27 9.23 5.62 -0.96
N GLU A 28 10.15 6.51 -1.32
CA GLU A 28 9.93 7.95 -1.17
C GLU A 28 8.77 8.44 -2.05
N LYS A 29 8.67 7.95 -3.29
CA LYS A 29 7.52 8.26 -4.16
C LYS A 29 6.20 7.77 -3.58
N PHE A 30 6.20 6.60 -2.92
CA PHE A 30 5.02 6.08 -2.25
C PHE A 30 4.59 6.96 -1.08
N LYS A 31 5.53 7.37 -0.22
CA LYS A 31 5.27 8.30 0.89
C LYS A 31 4.71 9.65 0.40
N GLU A 32 5.31 10.21 -0.66
CA GLU A 32 4.82 11.45 -1.27
C GLU A 32 3.35 11.33 -1.71
N LYS A 33 2.97 10.22 -2.35
CA LYS A 33 1.58 9.99 -2.80
C LYS A 33 0.62 9.81 -1.62
N LEU A 34 1.01 9.06 -0.59
CA LEU A 34 0.21 8.90 0.63
C LEU A 34 -0.11 10.25 1.26
N ASN A 35 0.89 11.14 1.36
CA ASN A 35 0.69 12.48 1.93
C ASN A 35 -0.26 13.34 1.08
N LYS A 36 -0.20 13.22 -0.25
CA LYS A 36 -1.17 13.90 -1.13
C LYS A 36 -2.59 13.39 -0.92
N VAL A 37 -2.77 12.08 -0.79
CA VAL A 37 -4.10 11.50 -0.56
C VAL A 37 -4.64 11.84 0.82
N VAL A 38 -3.79 11.94 1.85
CA VAL A 38 -4.17 12.50 3.17
C VAL A 38 -4.76 13.90 3.01
N LEU A 39 -4.09 14.80 2.28
CA LEU A 39 -4.61 16.14 2.04
C LEU A 39 -5.95 16.11 1.29
N THR A 40 -6.10 15.23 0.31
CA THR A 40 -7.36 15.03 -0.42
C THR A 40 -8.47 14.52 0.52
N SER A 41 -8.21 13.50 1.34
CA SER A 41 -9.17 12.94 2.31
C SER A 41 -9.65 14.01 3.29
N ASN A 42 -8.73 14.83 3.81
CA ASN A 42 -9.05 15.94 4.70
C ASN A 42 -9.89 17.01 4.02
N LYS A 43 -9.59 17.33 2.75
CA LYS A 43 -10.37 18.30 1.97
C LYS A 43 -11.82 17.84 1.76
N ILE A 44 -12.05 16.55 1.55
CA ILE A 44 -13.39 15.99 1.31
C ILE A 44 -14.09 15.53 2.60
N ASN A 45 -13.38 15.52 3.73
CA ASN A 45 -13.85 15.02 5.03
C ASN A 45 -14.43 13.60 4.95
N LEU A 46 -13.84 12.74 4.11
CA LEU A 46 -14.25 11.36 3.91
C LEU A 46 -13.02 10.44 3.87
N PRO A 47 -13.10 9.24 4.48
CA PRO A 47 -12.04 8.25 4.34
C PRO A 47 -11.85 7.83 2.89
N ILE A 48 -10.60 7.64 2.48
CA ILE A 48 -10.25 7.17 1.14
C ILE A 48 -9.70 5.75 1.24
N VAL A 49 -10.33 4.80 0.57
CA VAL A 49 -9.83 3.42 0.49
C VAL A 49 -8.59 3.39 -0.42
N ILE A 50 -7.47 2.89 0.11
CA ILE A 50 -6.21 2.71 -0.62
C ILE A 50 -6.20 1.36 -1.34
N TYR A 51 -6.70 0.30 -0.68
CA TYR A 51 -6.86 -1.00 -1.33
C TYR A 51 -7.91 -1.82 -0.60
N LYS A 52 -8.40 -2.83 -1.32
CA LYS A 52 -9.16 -3.95 -0.77
C LYS A 52 -8.53 -5.24 -1.27
N ARG A 53 -8.49 -6.25 -0.42
CA ARG A 53 -8.04 -7.59 -0.79
C ARG A 53 -8.93 -8.62 -0.13
N THR A 54 -9.56 -9.47 -0.92
CA THR A 54 -10.24 -10.67 -0.44
C THR A 54 -9.21 -11.64 0.14
N ILE A 55 -9.40 -12.05 1.39
CA ILE A 55 -8.61 -13.09 2.05
C ILE A 55 -9.27 -14.44 1.78
N GLU A 56 -10.58 -14.54 2.03
CA GLU A 56 -11.36 -15.76 1.84
C GLU A 56 -12.76 -15.41 1.31
N GLU A 57 -13.27 -16.22 0.40
CA GLU A 57 -14.65 -16.15 -0.10
C GLU A 57 -15.33 -17.49 0.22
N LYS A 58 -16.47 -17.41 0.91
CA LYS A 58 -17.37 -18.54 1.19
C LYS A 58 -18.71 -18.26 0.50
N GLU A 59 -19.53 -19.30 0.35
CA GLU A 59 -20.80 -19.24 -0.40
C GLU A 59 -21.64 -18.00 -0.08
N ASP A 60 -21.75 -17.63 1.21
CA ASP A 60 -22.55 -16.50 1.66
C ASP A 60 -21.75 -15.38 2.33
N CYS A 61 -20.41 -15.45 2.46
CA CYS A 61 -19.66 -14.41 3.16
C CYS A 61 -18.25 -14.20 2.60
N ILE A 62 -17.75 -12.97 2.71
CA ILE A 62 -16.44 -12.55 2.25
C ILE A 62 -15.63 -12.04 3.43
N GLU A 63 -14.41 -12.52 3.57
CA GLU A 63 -13.40 -11.93 4.43
C GLU A 63 -12.47 -11.03 3.60
N GLU A 64 -12.41 -9.76 3.95
CA GLU A 64 -11.58 -8.76 3.27
C GLU A 64 -10.63 -8.06 4.22
N GLU A 65 -9.44 -7.74 3.70
CA GLU A 65 -8.56 -6.72 4.25
C GLU A 65 -8.78 -5.39 3.50
N ILE A 66 -9.09 -4.34 4.23
CA ILE A 66 -9.29 -2.99 3.68
C ILE A 66 -8.30 -2.04 4.33
N ALA A 67 -7.57 -1.28 3.51
CA ALA A 67 -6.81 -0.13 3.98
C ALA A 67 -7.48 1.17 3.57
N SER A 68 -7.64 2.08 4.51
CA SER A 68 -8.21 3.41 4.27
C SER A 68 -7.39 4.52 4.93
N ILE A 69 -7.34 5.68 4.29
CA ILE A 69 -6.78 6.91 4.87
C ILE A 69 -7.92 7.69 5.50
N SER A 70 -7.77 8.03 6.76
CA SER A 70 -8.63 8.95 7.48
C SER A 70 -7.77 9.90 8.29
N GLU A 71 -8.02 11.20 8.13
CA GLU A 71 -7.20 12.24 8.73
C GLU A 71 -5.71 12.10 8.35
N LYS A 72 -4.86 11.80 9.33
CA LYS A 72 -3.41 11.59 9.20
C LYS A 72 -3.00 10.13 9.33
N PHE A 73 -3.98 9.23 9.39
CA PHE A 73 -3.76 7.82 9.69
C PHE A 73 -4.19 6.93 8.54
N VAL A 74 -3.47 5.82 8.40
CA VAL A 74 -3.89 4.68 7.58
C VAL A 74 -4.42 3.61 8.50
N ILE A 75 -5.68 3.24 8.30
CA ILE A 75 -6.37 2.21 9.05
C ILE A 75 -6.46 0.98 8.16
N VAL A 76 -5.83 -0.12 8.59
CA VAL A 76 -5.95 -1.43 7.94
C VAL A 76 -6.85 -2.30 8.81
N GLN A 77 -7.90 -2.86 8.23
CA GLN A 77 -8.89 -3.68 8.93
C GLN A 77 -9.07 -5.00 8.20
N ILE A 78 -9.20 -6.08 8.95
CA ILE A 78 -9.69 -7.37 8.45
C ILE A 78 -11.12 -7.52 8.94
N LEU A 79 -12.06 -7.70 8.02
CA LEU A 79 -13.47 -7.82 8.35
C LEU A 79 -14.16 -8.87 7.49
N THR A 80 -15.15 -9.54 8.08
CA THR A 80 -16.05 -10.45 7.37
C THR A 80 -17.42 -9.81 7.22
N TYR A 81 -17.98 -9.87 6.03
CA TYR A 81 -19.33 -9.38 5.73
C TYR A 81 -20.03 -10.28 4.70
N GLY A 82 -21.35 -10.20 4.65
CA GLY A 82 -22.18 -10.98 3.73
C GLY A 82 -23.06 -12.00 4.45
N GLY A 83 -24.07 -12.48 3.72
CA GLY A 83 -24.99 -13.50 4.20
C GLY A 83 -25.89 -12.98 5.30
N PHE A 84 -26.18 -13.83 6.27
CA PHE A 84 -27.00 -13.49 7.45
C PHE A 84 -26.17 -13.02 8.65
N LEU A 85 -24.84 -12.95 8.51
CA LEU A 85 -23.94 -12.58 9.59
C LEU A 85 -23.79 -11.05 9.67
N PRO A 86 -23.78 -10.47 10.88
CA PRO A 86 -23.40 -9.08 11.04
C PRO A 86 -21.92 -8.89 10.65
N ILE A 87 -21.59 -7.69 10.16
CA ILE A 87 -20.20 -7.33 9.84
C ILE A 87 -19.35 -7.52 11.10
N THR A 88 -18.29 -8.32 10.99
CA THR A 88 -17.39 -8.62 12.09
C THR A 88 -15.99 -8.12 11.76
N PHE A 89 -15.39 -7.35 12.66
CA PHE A 89 -14.00 -6.90 12.55
C PHE A 89 -13.11 -7.85 13.35
N HIS A 90 -12.14 -8.47 12.69
CA HIS A 90 -11.21 -9.41 13.31
C HIS A 90 -9.96 -8.70 13.82
N GLU A 91 -9.39 -7.83 13.00
CA GLU A 91 -8.16 -7.11 13.32
C GLU A 91 -8.22 -5.67 12.80
N GLN A 92 -7.57 -4.76 13.53
CA GLN A 92 -7.40 -3.37 13.12
C GLN A 92 -6.03 -2.84 13.49
N HIS A 93 -5.32 -2.29 12.51
CA HIS A 93 -4.05 -1.62 12.67
C HIS A 93 -4.16 -0.17 12.25
N ILE A 94 -3.59 0.73 13.06
CA ILE A 94 -3.54 2.16 12.79
C ILE A 94 -2.08 2.53 12.62
N PHE A 95 -1.76 3.15 11.49
CA PHE A 95 -0.42 3.58 11.14
C PHE A 95 -0.43 5.07 10.82
N ASN A 96 0.67 5.77 11.06
CA ASN A 96 0.94 7.00 10.30
C ASN A 96 1.40 6.64 8.86
N THR A 97 1.51 7.63 7.97
CA THR A 97 1.86 7.38 6.55
C THR A 97 3.26 6.78 6.37
N GLU A 98 4.22 7.12 7.24
CA GLU A 98 5.58 6.59 7.17
C GLU A 98 5.64 5.13 7.62
N GLU A 99 4.99 4.81 8.74
CA GLU A 99 4.86 3.46 9.27
C GLU A 99 4.15 2.54 8.28
N PHE A 100 3.05 3.02 7.70
CA PHE A 100 2.31 2.28 6.69
C PHE A 100 3.16 2.01 5.45
N ALA A 101 3.91 3.00 4.97
CA ALA A 101 4.78 2.85 3.81
C ALA A 101 5.81 1.73 4.04
N LEU A 102 6.47 1.73 5.19
CA LEU A 102 7.41 0.68 5.58
C LEU A 102 6.73 -0.68 5.76
N TRP A 103 5.55 -0.70 6.35
CA TRP A 103 4.78 -1.92 6.58
C TRP A 103 4.38 -2.59 5.26
N VAL A 104 3.84 -1.83 4.29
CA VAL A 104 3.48 -2.34 2.96
C VAL A 104 4.71 -2.85 2.21
N THR A 105 5.84 -2.15 2.24
CA THR A 105 7.07 -2.60 1.56
C THR A 105 7.55 -3.95 2.09
N LYS A 106 7.40 -4.23 3.38
CA LYS A 106 7.74 -5.53 3.99
C LYS A 106 6.82 -6.66 3.52
N ARG A 107 5.59 -6.37 3.08
CA ARG A 107 4.64 -7.36 2.54
C ARG A 107 4.92 -7.76 1.10
N GLY A 108 5.84 -7.04 0.44
CA GLY A 108 6.32 -7.37 -0.89
C GLY A 108 5.83 -6.43 -1.97
N LYS A 109 6.44 -6.58 -3.14
CA LYS A 109 6.30 -5.65 -4.27
C LYS A 109 4.87 -5.57 -4.79
N THR A 110 4.16 -6.69 -4.88
CA THR A 110 2.78 -6.73 -5.37
C THR A 110 1.84 -5.84 -4.55
N MET A 111 1.96 -5.87 -3.21
CA MET A 111 1.14 -5.03 -2.34
C MET A 111 1.45 -3.55 -2.53
N MET A 112 2.73 -3.22 -2.66
CA MET A 112 3.18 -1.85 -2.89
C MET A 112 2.69 -1.32 -4.24
N THR A 113 2.78 -2.12 -5.31
CA THR A 113 2.29 -1.76 -6.64
C THR A 113 0.78 -1.49 -6.61
N LEU A 114 -0.01 -2.40 -6.02
CA LEU A 114 -1.46 -2.23 -5.87
C LEU A 114 -1.81 -0.92 -5.16
N CYS A 115 -1.10 -0.60 -4.07
CA CYS A 115 -1.31 0.66 -3.37
C CYS A 115 -0.98 1.87 -4.26
N LEU A 116 0.14 1.83 -4.99
CA LEU A 116 0.55 2.93 -5.87
C LEU A 116 -0.46 3.19 -6.98
N GLU A 117 -0.96 2.14 -7.63
CA GLU A 117 -1.97 2.23 -8.69
C GLU A 117 -3.26 2.87 -8.16
N ASN A 118 -3.79 2.37 -7.04
CA ASN A 118 -5.01 2.92 -6.46
C ASN A 118 -4.84 4.37 -5.97
N LEU A 119 -3.66 4.72 -5.42
CA LEU A 119 -3.37 6.11 -5.03
C LEU A 119 -3.35 7.03 -6.27
N ASP A 120 -2.82 6.57 -7.40
CA ASP A 120 -2.84 7.33 -8.64
C ASP A 120 -4.25 7.55 -9.17
N ASP A 121 -5.10 6.54 -9.12
CA ASP A 121 -6.50 6.66 -9.51
C ASP A 121 -7.25 7.65 -8.62
N VAL A 122 -7.06 7.58 -7.31
CA VAL A 122 -7.64 8.53 -6.36
C VAL A 122 -7.20 9.95 -6.68
N LEU A 123 -5.91 10.17 -6.95
CA LEU A 123 -5.37 11.50 -7.23
C LEU A 123 -5.82 12.01 -8.61
N ALA A 124 -6.01 11.14 -9.60
CA ALA A 124 -6.53 11.51 -10.91
C ALA A 124 -8.01 11.91 -10.85
N THR A 125 -8.81 11.21 -10.05
CA THR A 125 -10.27 11.41 -9.99
C THR A 125 -10.69 12.62 -9.13
N LYS A 126 -9.78 13.17 -8.33
CA LYS A 126 -10.08 14.21 -7.32
C LYS A 126 -9.36 15.55 -7.56
N ASN A 127 -8.68 15.68 -8.71
CA ASN A 127 -8.10 16.94 -9.20
C ASN A 127 -9.06 17.67 -10.14
#